data_AF-W9RX54-F1
#
_entry.id   AF-W9RX54-F1
#
_cell.length_a   1.000
_cell.length_b   1.000
_cell.length_c   1.000
_cell.angle_alpha   90.00
_cell.angle_beta   90.00
_cell.angle_gamma   90.00
#
_symmetry.space_group_name_H-M   'P 1'
#
loop_
_entity.id
_entity.type
_entity.pdbx_description
1 polymer ?
#
loop_
_entity_poly.entity_id
_entity_poly.type
_entity_poly.pdbx_seq_one_letter_code
_entity_poly.pdbx_strand_id
1 'polypeptide(L)'
;MAYQGILLGIGNPLLDISAVVDKEFLQKYDIKLNNAILAEEKHVPMYMDFAFGNETEARTFSRVHGWETENVEEIALKISRWHKASRTQKRITVITQGLDSVVVADDDKVKKFPVLKLPKEKLVDTNGAGDAFVGGFLSQLVQERPIEDCVRAGRYAANVVIQRSGCSFPEKPDFK
;
A
#
# COMPACT_ATOMS: atom_id res chain seq x y z
N MET A 1 7.95 -25.15 31.39
CA MET A 1 8.36 -25.84 30.14
C MET A 1 8.89 -24.78 29.19
N ALA A 2 10.19 -24.80 28.90
CA ALA A 2 10.84 -23.84 28.00
C ALA A 2 10.92 -24.46 26.61
N TYR A 3 10.49 -23.72 25.58
CA TYR A 3 10.56 -24.18 24.21
C TYR A 3 12.00 -24.14 23.71
N GLN A 4 12.58 -25.31 23.46
CA GLN A 4 13.90 -25.47 22.85
C GLN A 4 13.72 -25.45 21.32
N GLY A 5 14.31 -24.47 20.64
CA GLY A 5 14.28 -24.36 19.16
C GLY A 5 13.30 -23.35 18.55
N ILE A 6 12.99 -22.23 19.23
CA ILE A 6 12.21 -21.13 18.61
C ILE A 6 13.16 -20.02 18.16
N LEU A 7 13.18 -19.77 16.84
CA LEU A 7 13.71 -18.54 16.26
C LEU A 7 12.54 -17.57 16.06
N LEU A 8 12.50 -16.50 16.85
CA LEU A 8 11.56 -15.40 16.67
C LEU A 8 12.26 -14.31 15.85
N GLY A 9 11.96 -14.24 14.56
CA GLY A 9 12.35 -13.13 13.69
C GLY A 9 11.26 -12.06 13.73
N ILE A 10 11.50 -10.95 14.42
CA ILE A 10 10.70 -9.73 14.25
C ILE A 10 11.45 -8.86 13.23
N GLY A 11 11.01 -8.93 11.98
CA GLY A 11 11.45 -7.99 10.97
C GLY A 11 10.68 -6.68 11.13
N ASN A 12 11.35 -5.63 11.60
CA ASN A 12 11.10 -4.34 10.97
C ASN A 12 11.86 -4.43 9.64
N PRO A 13 11.24 -4.27 8.45
CA PRO A 13 11.98 -4.38 7.21
C PRO A 13 13.05 -3.29 7.21
N LEU A 14 14.30 -3.69 7.50
CA LEU A 14 15.48 -2.93 7.14
C LEU A 14 15.47 -2.93 5.61
N LEU A 15 14.85 -1.90 5.06
CA LEU A 15 14.79 -1.68 3.62
C LEU A 15 16.11 -1.01 3.25
N ASP A 16 17.08 -1.81 2.80
CA ASP A 16 18.32 -1.29 2.22
C ASP A 16 17.99 -0.64 0.88
N ILE A 17 17.95 0.69 0.85
CA ILE A 17 17.65 1.48 -0.35
C ILE A 17 18.94 2.06 -0.90
N SER A 18 19.27 1.68 -2.13
CA SER A 18 20.31 2.35 -2.91
C SER A 18 19.65 3.24 -3.96
N ALA A 19 19.93 4.53 -3.92
CA ALA A 19 19.42 5.51 -4.88
C ALA A 19 20.53 6.49 -5.26
N VAL A 20 20.58 6.85 -6.55
CA VAL A 20 21.44 7.94 -7.02
C VAL A 20 20.69 9.25 -6.79
N VAL A 21 21.23 10.13 -5.94
CA VAL A 21 20.58 11.38 -5.51
C VAL A 21 21.56 12.56 -5.58
N ASP A 22 21.03 13.79 -5.70
CA ASP A 22 21.80 15.03 -5.73
C ASP A 22 22.11 15.57 -4.30
N LYS A 23 22.95 16.60 -4.18
CA LYS A 23 23.32 17.18 -2.86
C LYS A 23 22.13 17.90 -2.22
N GLU A 24 21.25 18.45 -3.05
CA GLU A 24 20.02 19.12 -2.64
C GLU A 24 19.05 18.15 -1.95
N PHE A 25 18.94 16.91 -2.44
CA PHE A 25 18.22 15.82 -1.77
C PHE A 25 18.78 15.57 -0.38
N LEU A 26 20.09 15.40 -0.26
CA LEU A 26 20.76 15.11 1.01
C LEU A 26 20.48 16.21 2.04
N GLN A 27 20.58 17.47 1.64
CA GLN A 27 20.26 18.62 2.51
C GLN A 27 18.78 18.66 2.88
N LYS A 28 17.88 18.45 1.91
CA LYS A 28 16.42 18.49 2.13
C LYS A 28 15.96 17.51 3.21
N TYR A 29 16.60 16.35 3.26
CA TYR A 29 16.24 15.28 4.18
C TYR A 29 17.22 15.15 5.35
N ASP A 30 18.18 16.06 5.51
CA ASP A 30 19.18 16.04 6.58
C ASP A 30 19.97 14.71 6.63
N ILE A 31 20.35 14.22 5.44
CA ILE A 31 21.13 13.00 5.23
C ILE A 31 22.55 13.39 4.90
N LYS A 32 23.51 12.85 5.66
CA LYS A 32 24.94 13.03 5.39
C LYS A 32 25.44 11.87 4.53
N LEU A 33 26.36 12.17 3.61
CA LEU A 33 27.07 11.16 2.82
C LEU A 33 27.76 10.16 3.75
N ASN A 34 27.65 8.86 3.43
CA ASN A 34 28.19 7.73 4.20
C ASN A 34 27.69 7.65 5.66
N ASN A 35 26.47 8.14 5.92
CA ASN A 35 25.87 8.09 7.26
C ASN A 35 24.88 6.93 7.39
N ALA A 36 24.73 6.41 8.61
CA ALA A 36 23.70 5.44 8.97
C ALA A 36 22.80 6.08 10.04
N ILE A 37 21.52 6.29 9.69
CA ILE A 37 20.54 6.95 10.56
C ILE A 37 19.25 6.14 10.60
N LEU A 38 18.51 6.24 11.70
CA LEU A 38 17.14 5.77 11.74
C LEU A 38 16.25 6.71 10.91
N ALA A 39 15.27 6.14 10.21
CA ALA A 39 14.30 6.94 9.48
C ALA A 39 13.44 7.76 10.46
N GLU A 40 13.24 9.04 10.14
CA GLU A 40 12.39 10.00 10.85
C GLU A 40 11.23 10.37 9.92
N GLU A 41 10.19 11.05 10.40
CA GLU A 41 9.05 11.46 9.56
C GLU A 41 9.49 12.23 8.30
N LYS A 42 10.53 13.06 8.43
CA LYS A 42 11.11 13.79 7.30
C LYS A 42 11.61 12.85 6.19
N HIS A 43 12.07 11.64 6.52
CA HIS A 43 12.63 10.65 5.58
C HIS A 43 11.56 9.83 4.83
N VAL A 44 10.33 9.75 5.35
CA VAL A 44 9.24 8.93 4.78
C VAL A 44 8.98 9.19 3.29
N PRO A 45 8.95 10.44 2.79
CA PRO A 45 8.69 10.71 1.37
C PRO A 45 9.79 10.23 0.42
N MET A 46 10.95 9.81 0.92
CA MET A 46 12.07 9.32 0.09
C MET A 46 11.84 7.92 -0.46
N TYR A 47 11.06 7.10 0.25
CA TYR A 47 11.02 5.65 0.05
C TYR A 47 9.66 5.13 -0.45
N MET A 48 8.66 6.01 -0.52
CA MET A 48 7.28 5.59 -0.78
C MET A 48 7.00 5.57 -2.28
N ASP A 49 7.29 4.43 -2.91
CA ASP A 49 6.89 4.08 -4.29
C ASP A 49 5.41 3.74 -4.38
N PHE A 50 4.89 3.02 -3.38
CA PHE A 50 3.49 2.64 -3.26
C PHE A 50 2.91 3.18 -1.96
N ALA A 51 1.73 3.78 -2.03
CA ALA A 51 0.94 4.16 -0.87
C ALA A 51 -0.39 3.41 -0.88
N PHE A 52 -0.64 2.62 0.17
CA PHE A 52 -1.89 1.91 0.38
C PHE A 52 -2.67 2.56 1.52
N GLY A 53 -3.99 2.59 1.39
CA GLY A 53 -4.87 2.99 2.48
C GLY A 53 -6.34 2.73 2.16
N ASN A 54 -7.20 2.97 3.15
CA ASN A 54 -8.65 3.01 2.95
C ASN A 54 -9.16 4.45 2.83
N GLU A 55 -10.44 4.61 2.50
CA GLU A 55 -11.09 5.90 2.33
C GLU A 55 -11.05 6.76 3.60
N THR A 56 -11.12 6.15 4.78
CA THR A 56 -11.10 6.88 6.05
C THR A 56 -9.72 7.44 6.33
N GLU A 57 -8.68 6.65 6.12
CA GLU A 57 -7.28 7.06 6.21
C GLU A 57 -6.97 8.16 5.19
N ALA A 58 -7.42 8.01 3.95
CA ALA A 58 -7.23 8.99 2.88
C ALA A 58 -7.88 10.34 3.22
N ARG A 59 -9.14 10.34 3.68
CA ARG A 59 -9.84 11.55 4.11
C ARG A 59 -9.16 12.21 5.32
N THR A 60 -8.73 11.40 6.29
CA THR A 60 -7.98 11.88 7.45
C THR A 60 -6.66 12.52 7.02
N PHE A 61 -5.94 11.88 6.10
CA PHE A 61 -4.71 12.41 5.52
C PHE A 61 -4.96 13.76 4.84
N SER A 62 -6.02 13.85 4.04
CA SER A 62 -6.47 15.10 3.39
C SER A 62 -6.66 16.23 4.41
N ARG A 63 -7.40 15.97 5.50
CA ARG A 63 -7.66 16.94 6.57
C ARG A 63 -6.38 17.41 7.27
N VAL A 64 -5.51 16.47 7.65
CA VAL A 64 -4.25 16.79 8.35
C VAL A 64 -3.31 17.62 7.46
N HIS A 65 -3.36 17.42 6.14
CA HIS A 65 -2.57 18.19 5.17
C HIS A 65 -3.26 19.47 4.70
N GLY A 66 -4.43 19.82 5.26
CA GLY A 66 -5.20 21.01 4.87
C GLY A 66 -5.69 20.95 3.42
N TRP A 67 -5.84 19.75 2.86
CA TRP A 67 -6.44 19.58 1.55
C TRP A 67 -7.97 19.67 1.72
N GLU A 68 -8.56 20.73 1.19
CA GLU A 68 -10.00 21.02 1.28
C GLU A 68 -10.84 20.10 0.37
N THR A 69 -10.57 18.79 0.40
CA THR A 69 -11.27 17.80 -0.40
C THR A 69 -11.51 16.52 0.39
N GLU A 70 -12.67 15.95 0.15
CA GLU A 70 -13.12 14.65 0.64
C GLU A 70 -13.28 13.67 -0.53
N ASN A 71 -12.87 14.06 -1.75
CA ASN A 71 -12.94 13.20 -2.92
C ASN A 71 -11.73 12.25 -2.95
N VAL A 72 -11.97 10.95 -2.84
CA VAL A 72 -10.90 9.94 -2.79
C VAL A 72 -10.04 9.90 -4.05
N GLU A 73 -10.61 10.16 -5.23
CA GLU A 73 -9.86 10.23 -6.50
C GLU A 73 -8.90 11.42 -6.50
N GLU A 74 -9.36 12.58 -6.04
CA GLU A 74 -8.53 13.78 -5.92
C GLU A 74 -7.44 13.61 -4.85
N ILE A 75 -7.79 13.01 -3.71
CA ILE A 75 -6.83 12.70 -2.64
C ILE A 75 -5.76 11.74 -3.16
N ALA A 76 -6.14 10.68 -3.87
CA ALA A 76 -5.20 9.72 -4.46
C ALA A 76 -4.18 10.41 -5.39
N LEU A 77 -4.66 11.34 -6.24
CA LEU A 77 -3.81 12.15 -7.11
C LEU A 77 -2.88 13.09 -6.33
N LYS A 78 -3.37 13.72 -5.27
CA LYS A 78 -2.53 14.57 -4.42
C LYS A 78 -1.43 13.76 -3.72
N ILE A 79 -1.75 12.57 -3.23
CA ILE A 79 -0.77 11.64 -2.62
C ILE A 79 0.24 11.17 -3.68
N SER A 80 -0.19 10.81 -4.89
CA SER A 80 0.74 10.32 -5.94
C SER A 80 1.71 11.41 -6.40
N ARG A 81 1.27 12.68 -6.35
CA ARG A 81 2.08 13.87 -6.64
C ARG A 81 2.93 14.36 -5.46
N TRP A 82 2.68 13.86 -4.25
CA TRP A 82 3.32 14.41 -3.07
C TRP A 82 4.84 14.19 -3.16
N HIS A 83 5.60 15.26 -2.95
CA HIS A 83 7.01 15.36 -3.35
C HIS A 83 7.82 14.10 -3.02
N LYS A 84 8.34 13.44 -4.06
CA LYS A 84 9.27 12.32 -3.91
C LYS A 84 10.69 12.80 -4.14
N ALA A 85 11.53 12.45 -3.19
CA ALA A 85 12.93 12.84 -3.17
C ALA A 85 13.70 12.31 -4.39
N SER A 86 13.53 11.02 -4.74
CA SER A 86 14.40 10.36 -5.71
C SER A 86 14.24 10.85 -7.15
N ARG A 87 13.17 11.59 -7.47
CA ARG A 87 12.80 12.07 -8.82
C ARG A 87 12.75 11.00 -9.94
N THR A 88 13.01 9.72 -9.62
CA THR A 88 13.20 8.63 -10.60
C THR A 88 11.94 7.83 -10.89
N GLN A 89 11.01 7.72 -9.95
CA GLN A 89 9.75 6.97 -10.11
C GLN A 89 8.60 7.74 -9.46
N LYS A 90 7.47 7.86 -10.16
CA LYS A 90 6.24 8.45 -9.60
C LYS A 90 5.65 7.52 -8.54
N ARG A 91 5.03 8.08 -7.50
CA ARG A 91 4.35 7.28 -6.47
C ARG A 91 3.03 6.77 -7.03
N ILE A 92 2.71 5.50 -6.78
CA ILE A 92 1.40 4.91 -7.05
C ILE A 92 0.60 4.90 -5.75
N THR A 93 -0.58 5.51 -5.76
CA THR A 93 -1.49 5.50 -4.62
C THR A 93 -2.64 4.55 -4.89
N VAL A 94 -2.93 3.63 -3.96
CA VAL A 94 -4.01 2.66 -4.04
C VAL A 94 -4.91 2.82 -2.81
N ILE A 95 -6.16 3.24 -3.03
CA ILE A 95 -7.14 3.48 -1.98
C ILE A 95 -8.31 2.49 -2.12
N THR A 96 -8.49 1.68 -1.10
CA THR A 96 -9.65 0.78 -0.94
C THR A 96 -10.85 1.53 -0.38
N GLN A 97 -12.07 1.11 -0.71
CA GLN A 97 -13.30 1.82 -0.33
C GLN A 97 -14.44 0.86 0.10
N GLY A 98 -14.09 -0.24 0.79
CA GLY A 98 -15.06 -1.26 1.17
C GLY A 98 -15.83 -1.85 -0.02
N LEU A 99 -17.09 -1.44 -0.19
CA LEU A 99 -17.98 -1.88 -1.28
C LEU A 99 -17.84 -1.05 -2.57
N ASP A 100 -17.17 0.09 -2.51
CA ASP A 100 -16.93 0.95 -3.65
C ASP A 100 -15.66 0.53 -4.42
N SER A 101 -15.43 1.16 -5.57
CA SER A 101 -14.28 0.82 -6.42
C SER A 101 -12.95 1.11 -5.70
N VAL A 102 -11.96 0.26 -5.88
CA VAL A 102 -10.58 0.59 -5.54
C VAL A 102 -10.11 1.70 -6.47
N VAL A 103 -9.55 2.77 -5.91
CA VAL A 103 -9.02 3.93 -6.64
C VAL A 103 -7.51 3.77 -6.73
N VAL A 104 -6.97 3.83 -7.94
CA VAL A 104 -5.52 3.83 -8.18
C VAL A 104 -5.14 5.12 -8.88
N ALA A 105 -4.26 5.90 -8.27
CA ALA A 105 -3.62 7.03 -8.91
C ALA A 105 -2.20 6.65 -9.35
N ASP A 106 -1.97 6.70 -10.66
CA ASP A 106 -0.70 6.39 -11.30
C ASP A 106 -0.52 7.34 -12.50
N ASP A 107 0.67 7.91 -12.63
CA ASP A 107 1.03 8.82 -13.73
C ASP A 107 -0.01 9.92 -14.02
N ASP A 108 -0.42 10.65 -12.98
CA ASP A 108 -1.43 11.73 -13.07
C ASP A 108 -2.83 11.28 -13.52
N LYS A 109 -3.07 9.97 -13.60
CA LYS A 109 -4.35 9.37 -13.98
C LYS A 109 -4.94 8.63 -12.80
N VAL A 110 -6.27 8.64 -12.73
CA VAL A 110 -7.03 7.82 -11.80
C VAL A 110 -7.70 6.69 -12.55
N LYS A 111 -7.51 5.46 -12.07
CA LYS A 111 -8.22 4.26 -12.50
C LYS A 111 -9.09 3.75 -11.37
N LYS A 112 -10.28 3.25 -11.72
CA LYS A 112 -11.24 2.68 -10.77
C LYS A 112 -11.45 1.20 -11.07
N PHE A 113 -11.33 0.38 -10.05
CA PHE A 113 -11.51 -1.06 -10.14
C PHE A 113 -12.70 -1.47 -9.26
N PRO A 114 -13.88 -1.74 -9.83
CA PRO A 114 -15.08 -2.05 -9.05
C PRO A 114 -14.86 -3.35 -8.29
N VAL A 115 -15.18 -3.42 -7.00
CA VAL A 115 -14.96 -4.64 -6.20
C VAL A 115 -15.81 -5.82 -6.69
N LEU A 116 -15.36 -7.04 -6.38
CA LEU A 116 -16.15 -8.25 -6.63
C LEU A 116 -17.31 -8.28 -5.65
N LYS A 117 -18.53 -8.11 -6.17
CA LYS A 117 -19.74 -8.15 -5.35
C LYS A 117 -19.92 -9.54 -4.76
N LEU A 118 -20.20 -9.57 -3.46
CA LEU A 118 -20.46 -10.79 -2.71
C LEU A 118 -21.87 -10.69 -2.09
N PRO A 119 -22.71 -11.74 -2.17
CA PRO A 119 -23.95 -11.82 -1.41
C PRO A 119 -23.68 -11.66 0.10
N LYS A 120 -24.56 -10.96 0.82
CA LYS A 120 -24.38 -10.66 2.25
C LYS A 120 -24.24 -11.92 3.10
N GLU A 121 -24.85 -13.02 2.66
CA GLU A 121 -24.88 -14.32 3.35
C GLU A 121 -23.51 -15.01 3.33
N LYS A 122 -22.63 -14.63 2.39
CA LYS A 122 -21.26 -15.12 2.32
C LYS A 122 -20.28 -14.24 3.07
N LEU A 123 -20.69 -13.06 3.53
CA LEU A 123 -19.84 -12.16 4.31
C LEU A 123 -19.76 -12.68 5.75
N VAL A 124 -18.57 -13.10 6.17
CA VAL A 124 -18.35 -13.68 7.50
C VAL A 124 -17.64 -12.68 8.41
N ASP A 125 -16.54 -12.09 7.95
CA ASP A 125 -15.71 -11.17 8.72
C ASP A 125 -15.05 -10.18 7.74
N THR A 126 -14.91 -8.90 8.09
CA THR A 126 -14.17 -7.93 7.25
C THR A 126 -12.74 -7.69 7.75
N ASN A 127 -12.38 -8.28 8.88
CA ASN A 127 -11.06 -8.15 9.48
C ASN A 127 -9.97 -8.73 8.56
N GLY A 128 -8.89 -8.00 8.38
CA GLY A 128 -7.77 -8.40 7.51
C GLY A 128 -8.05 -8.29 6.00
N ALA A 129 -9.21 -7.75 5.57
CA ALA A 129 -9.49 -7.56 4.14
C ALA A 129 -8.49 -6.62 3.46
N GLY A 130 -8.06 -5.56 4.16
CA GLY A 130 -7.01 -4.64 3.69
C GLY A 130 -5.65 -5.32 3.58
N ASP A 131 -5.26 -6.09 4.59
CA ASP A 131 -4.00 -6.85 4.59
C ASP A 131 -3.97 -7.88 3.46
N ALA A 132 -5.09 -8.59 3.27
CA ALA A 132 -5.25 -9.55 2.19
C ALA A 132 -5.19 -8.86 0.82
N PHE A 133 -5.80 -7.68 0.68
CA PHE A 133 -5.69 -6.89 -0.55
C PHE A 133 -4.24 -6.53 -0.86
N VAL A 134 -3.50 -6.00 0.12
CA VAL A 134 -2.09 -5.63 -0.05
C VAL A 134 -1.25 -6.88 -0.36
N GLY A 135 -1.45 -7.99 0.34
CA GLY A 135 -0.75 -9.24 0.08
C GLY A 135 -1.00 -9.77 -1.34
N GLY A 136 -2.25 -9.77 -1.80
CA GLY A 136 -2.60 -10.13 -3.18
C GLY A 136 -1.95 -9.20 -4.20
N PHE A 137 -1.98 -7.89 -3.97
CA PHE A 137 -1.33 -6.89 -4.83
C PHE A 137 0.17 -7.14 -4.95
N LEU A 138 0.87 -7.29 -3.82
CA LEU A 138 2.30 -7.51 -3.77
C LEU A 138 2.71 -8.83 -4.43
N SER A 139 1.86 -9.87 -4.36
CA SER A 139 2.14 -11.16 -5.01
C SER A 139 2.35 -11.07 -6.51
N GLN A 140 1.69 -10.13 -7.18
CA GLN A 140 1.84 -9.89 -8.62
C GLN A 140 2.91 -8.84 -8.90
N LEU A 141 3.06 -7.86 -8.01
CA LEU A 141 4.08 -6.82 -8.14
C LEU A 141 5.50 -7.41 -8.16
N VAL A 142 5.80 -8.38 -7.29
CA VAL A 142 7.11 -9.06 -7.25
C VAL A 142 7.39 -9.91 -8.48
N GLN A 143 6.36 -10.19 -9.29
CA GLN A 143 6.45 -10.88 -10.58
C GLN A 143 6.46 -9.89 -11.75
N GLU A 144 6.63 -8.59 -11.48
CA GLU A 144 6.65 -7.51 -12.48
C GLU A 144 5.39 -7.46 -13.35
N ARG A 145 4.25 -7.89 -12.80
CA ARG A 145 2.96 -7.84 -13.50
C ARG A 145 2.43 -6.39 -13.58
N PRO A 146 1.58 -6.08 -14.57
CA PRO A 146 0.90 -4.78 -14.64
C PRO A 146 0.10 -4.46 -13.37
N ILE A 147 -0.04 -3.18 -13.05
CA ILE A 147 -0.77 -2.71 -11.86
C ILE A 147 -2.22 -3.21 -11.83
N GLU A 148 -2.85 -3.32 -12.99
CA GLU A 148 -4.18 -3.89 -13.15
C GLU A 148 -4.26 -5.33 -12.61
N ASP A 149 -3.25 -6.15 -12.88
CA ASP A 149 -3.18 -7.52 -12.38
C ASP A 149 -2.89 -7.56 -10.88
N CYS A 150 -2.06 -6.63 -10.37
CA CYS A 150 -1.85 -6.47 -8.93
C CYS A 150 -3.18 -6.14 -8.22
N VAL A 151 -3.94 -5.16 -8.71
CA VAL A 151 -5.25 -4.82 -8.15
C VAL A 151 -6.23 -5.99 -8.25
N ARG A 152 -6.19 -6.74 -9.35
CA ARG A 152 -7.03 -7.93 -9.56
C ARG A 152 -6.73 -9.01 -8.51
N ALA A 153 -5.46 -9.27 -8.22
CA ALA A 153 -5.04 -10.20 -7.19
C ALA A 153 -5.39 -9.72 -5.78
N GLY A 154 -5.20 -8.44 -5.48
CA GLY A 154 -5.62 -7.87 -4.20
C GLY A 154 -7.12 -7.99 -3.97
N ARG A 155 -7.94 -7.67 -4.98
CA ARG A 155 -9.39 -7.83 -4.91
C ARG A 155 -9.80 -9.29 -4.73
N TYR A 156 -9.14 -10.22 -5.40
CA TYR A 156 -9.37 -11.64 -5.22
C TYR A 156 -9.07 -12.08 -3.78
N ALA A 157 -7.88 -11.76 -3.27
CA ALA A 157 -7.46 -12.14 -1.93
C ALA A 157 -8.38 -11.56 -0.84
N ALA A 158 -8.73 -10.27 -0.95
CA ALA A 158 -9.70 -9.65 -0.05
C ALA A 158 -11.07 -10.33 -0.14
N ASN A 159 -11.56 -10.63 -1.34
CA ASN A 159 -12.85 -11.32 -1.52
C ASN A 159 -12.85 -12.73 -0.89
N VAL A 160 -11.72 -13.45 -0.91
CA VAL A 160 -11.57 -14.75 -0.24
C VAL A 160 -11.57 -14.58 1.28
N VAL A 161 -10.82 -13.61 1.81
CA VAL A 161 -10.69 -13.40 3.26
C VAL A 161 -12.01 -13.00 3.88
N ILE A 162 -12.79 -12.13 3.24
CA ILE A 162 -14.05 -11.67 3.83
C ILE A 162 -15.13 -12.76 3.98
N GLN A 163 -14.92 -13.92 3.35
CA GLN A 163 -15.78 -15.09 3.43
C GLN A 163 -15.39 -16.05 4.56
N ARG A 164 -14.42 -15.68 5.41
CA ARG A 164 -13.84 -16.53 6.44
C ARG A 164 -13.62 -15.70 7.70
N SER A 165 -13.44 -16.36 8.85
CA SER A 165 -13.11 -15.66 10.09
C SER A 165 -11.62 -15.32 10.13
N GLY A 166 -11.32 -14.06 10.44
CA GLY A 166 -9.96 -13.51 10.42
C GLY A 166 -9.28 -13.56 9.04
N CYS A 167 -7.98 -13.27 9.00
CA CYS A 167 -7.19 -13.33 7.78
C CYS A 167 -6.75 -14.78 7.46
N SER A 168 -7.69 -15.61 7.00
CA SER A 168 -7.43 -17.01 6.64
C SER A 168 -7.73 -17.31 5.17
N PHE A 169 -7.05 -18.31 4.61
CA PHE A 169 -7.14 -18.69 3.20
C PHE A 169 -7.37 -20.20 3.03
N PRO A 170 -7.97 -20.66 1.92
CA PRO A 170 -7.93 -22.07 1.54
C PRO A 170 -6.49 -22.53 1.24
N GLU A 171 -6.24 -23.84 1.25
CA GLU A 171 -4.91 -24.42 1.03
C GLU A 171 -4.27 -23.99 -0.29
N LYS A 172 -5.08 -23.76 -1.33
CA LYS A 172 -4.63 -23.31 -2.65
C LYS A 172 -5.47 -22.13 -3.14
N PRO A 173 -4.84 -21.09 -3.73
CA PRO A 173 -5.56 -20.04 -4.42
C PRO A 173 -6.13 -20.54 -5.76
N ASP A 174 -7.30 -20.05 -6.13
CA ASP A 174 -7.93 -20.17 -7.46
C ASP A 174 -7.83 -18.82 -8.21
N PHE A 175 -6.71 -18.12 -8.01
CA PHE A 175 -6.40 -16.91 -8.76
C PHE A 175 -5.79 -17.29 -10.11
N LYS A 176 -6.44 -16.89 -11.19
CA LYS A 176 -6.01 -17.17 -12.58
C LYS A 176 -5.34 -15.97 -13.20
#